data_AF-A0A160PDC5-F1
#
_entry.id   AF-A0A160PDC5-F1
#
_cell.length_a   1.000
_cell.length_b   1.000
_cell.length_c   1.000
_cell.angle_alpha   90.00
_cell.angle_beta   90.00
_cell.angle_gamma   90.00
#
_symmetry.space_group_name_H-M   'P 1'
#
loop_
_entity.id
_entity.type
_entity.pdbx_description
1 polymer ?
#
loop_
_entity_poly.entity_id
_entity_poly.type
_entity_poly.pdbx_seq_one_letter_code
_entity_poly.pdbx_strand_id
1 'polypeptide(L)'
;MQTGFSARAEIGLTGDDDLRVKVSPNGGDWFEALRIDRATGRVAFPGRVRVADLPVLTAQVLAGNSGSGAVAAGATRYFTNALVGGHPSEVYAAAGRRGRFRDLRVVTQGAPGDGQSWTFTLQKLFADTPLTCTISGAGSNAAADLVNGAVFEGSDRWCLKIVSSRGAPATSNILFSLLFEALD
;
A
#
# COMPACT_ATOMS: atom_id res chain seq x y z
N MET A 1 9.60 -28.14 25.31
CA MET A 1 9.87 -27.43 26.58
C MET A 1 8.55 -27.27 27.33
N GLN A 2 8.51 -27.49 28.65
CA GLN A 2 7.26 -27.50 29.44
C GLN A 2 7.39 -26.74 30.76
N THR A 3 6.25 -26.23 31.25
CA THR A 3 6.10 -25.61 32.58
C THR A 3 4.81 -26.11 33.20
N GLY A 4 4.83 -26.55 34.46
CA GLY A 4 3.63 -27.01 35.17
C GLY A 4 2.93 -28.19 34.48
N PHE A 5 3.70 -29.16 33.97
CA PHE A 5 3.20 -30.32 33.21
C PHE A 5 2.45 -29.96 31.91
N SER A 6 2.64 -28.74 31.40
CA SER A 6 2.00 -28.26 30.19
C SER A 6 3.06 -27.83 29.18
N ALA A 7 2.94 -28.32 27.95
CA ALA A 7 3.86 -27.96 26.87
C ALA A 7 3.76 -26.45 26.57
N ARG A 8 4.92 -25.81 26.38
CA ARG A 8 5.03 -24.35 26.18
C ARG A 8 5.75 -23.98 24.89
N ALA A 9 6.69 -24.80 24.46
CA ALA A 9 7.40 -24.58 23.21
C ALA A 9 7.86 -25.89 22.58
N GLU A 10 7.88 -25.90 21.25
CA GLU A 10 8.38 -26.96 20.40
C GLU A 10 9.37 -26.38 19.38
N ILE A 11 10.47 -27.09 19.16
CA ILE A 11 11.37 -26.87 18.03
C ILE A 11 11.64 -28.24 17.39
N GLY A 12 11.51 -28.31 16.07
CA GLY A 12 11.72 -29.57 15.36
C GLY A 12 10.94 -29.66 14.05
N LEU A 13 10.93 -30.86 13.48
CA LEU A 13 10.26 -31.22 12.23
C LEU A 13 8.81 -31.64 12.52
N THR A 14 8.04 -30.76 13.18
CA THR A 14 6.72 -31.11 13.70
C THR A 14 5.67 -31.08 12.58
N GLY A 15 5.27 -32.26 12.12
CA GLY A 15 4.17 -32.44 11.15
C GLY A 15 4.59 -32.48 9.68
N ASP A 16 5.82 -32.08 9.37
CA ASP A 16 6.52 -32.24 8.09
C ASP A 16 8.05 -32.08 8.27
N ASP A 17 8.81 -32.01 7.17
CA ASP A 17 10.28 -31.93 7.21
C ASP A 17 10.85 -30.50 7.30
N ASP A 18 10.01 -29.47 7.48
CA ASP A 18 10.50 -28.10 7.67
C ASP A 18 10.89 -27.87 9.14
N LEU A 19 11.95 -27.11 9.40
CA LEU A 19 12.30 -26.74 10.77
C LEU A 19 11.31 -25.70 11.30
N ARG A 20 10.59 -26.03 12.38
CA ARG A 20 9.58 -25.17 12.97
C ARG A 20 9.93 -24.78 14.40
N VAL A 21 9.49 -23.59 14.81
CA VAL A 21 9.45 -23.13 16.20
C VAL A 21 8.02 -22.74 16.52
N LYS A 22 7.43 -23.39 17.52
CA LYS A 22 6.05 -23.16 17.96
C LYS A 22 6.02 -22.88 19.46
N VAL A 23 5.08 -22.05 19.89
CA VAL A 23 4.81 -21.76 21.31
C VAL A 23 3.34 -21.97 21.63
N SER A 24 3.06 -22.31 22.89
CA SER A 24 1.71 -22.54 23.38
C SER A 24 1.50 -21.85 24.73
N PRO A 25 0.40 -21.09 24.91
CA PRO A 25 0.07 -20.49 26.20
C PRO A 25 -0.44 -21.53 27.21
N ASN A 26 -1.05 -22.63 26.75
CA ASN A 26 -1.85 -23.54 27.59
C ASN A 26 -1.59 -25.04 27.32
N GLY A 27 -0.73 -25.39 26.36
CA GLY A 27 -0.43 -26.76 25.95
C GLY A 27 -1.43 -27.36 24.95
N GLY A 28 -2.55 -26.68 24.68
CA GLY A 28 -3.57 -27.09 23.70
C GLY A 28 -3.56 -26.24 22.43
N ASP A 29 -3.44 -24.92 22.58
CA ASP A 29 -3.38 -23.96 21.47
C ASP A 29 -1.93 -23.72 21.05
N TRP A 30 -1.64 -23.79 19.76
CA TRP A 30 -0.26 -23.67 19.26
C TRP A 30 -0.12 -22.58 18.21
N PHE A 31 0.91 -21.75 18.37
CA PHE A 31 1.25 -20.67 17.45
C PHE A 31 2.64 -20.94 16.85
N GLU A 32 2.73 -20.96 15.54
CA GLU A 32 4.02 -21.07 14.84
C GLU A 32 4.69 -19.69 14.75
N ALA A 33 5.88 -19.58 15.34
CA ALA A 33 6.66 -18.36 15.36
C ALA A 33 7.62 -18.28 14.16
N LEU A 34 8.22 -19.41 13.77
CA LEU A 34 9.22 -19.49 12.71
C LEU A 34 9.11 -20.83 11.98
N ARG A 35 9.28 -20.80 10.66
CA ARG A 35 9.42 -21.99 9.80
C ARG A 35 10.57 -21.79 8.82
N ILE A 36 11.43 -22.79 8.66
CA ILE A 36 12.49 -22.83 7.65
C ILE A 36 12.18 -23.92 6.64
N ASP A 37 11.97 -23.52 5.40
CA ASP A 37 11.75 -24.44 4.28
C ASP A 37 13.02 -25.27 4.03
N ARG A 38 12.90 -26.60 4.06
CA ARG A 38 14.06 -27.49 3.95
C ARG A 38 14.75 -27.49 2.59
N ALA A 39 14.03 -27.13 1.52
CA ALA A 39 14.53 -27.22 0.15
C ALA A 39 15.24 -25.93 -0.28
N THR A 40 14.80 -24.79 0.25
CA THR A 40 15.21 -23.45 -0.17
C THR A 40 15.92 -22.66 0.92
N GLY A 41 15.83 -23.09 2.18
CA GLY A 41 16.36 -22.36 3.34
C GLY A 41 15.60 -21.07 3.66
N ARG A 42 14.43 -20.84 3.05
CA ARG A 42 13.61 -19.64 3.29
C ARG A 42 13.02 -19.66 4.69
N VAL A 43 13.19 -18.56 5.41
CA VAL A 43 12.64 -18.37 6.75
C VAL A 43 11.32 -17.59 6.66
N ALA A 44 10.23 -18.19 7.12
CA ALA A 44 8.94 -17.54 7.28
C ALA A 44 8.65 -17.27 8.76
N PHE A 45 7.97 -16.16 9.03
CA PHE A 45 7.42 -15.82 10.34
C PHE A 45 5.89 -15.80 10.21
N PRO A 46 5.18 -16.92 10.48
CA PRO A 46 3.71 -16.99 10.37
C PRO A 46 3.00 -16.07 11.38
N GLY A 47 3.66 -15.79 12.50
CA GLY A 47 3.25 -14.75 13.45
C GLY A 47 3.73 -13.35 13.06
N ARG A 48 3.17 -12.32 13.69
CA ARG A 48 3.62 -10.93 13.50
C ARG A 48 4.96 -10.72 14.19
N VAL A 49 6.00 -10.31 13.45
CA VAL A 49 7.26 -9.86 14.04
C VAL A 49 7.06 -8.45 14.62
N ARG A 50 7.40 -8.24 15.90
CA ARG A 50 7.31 -6.94 16.58
C ARG A 50 8.64 -6.56 17.24
N VAL A 51 8.97 -5.27 17.26
CA VAL A 51 10.10 -4.67 18.01
C VAL A 51 9.51 -3.52 18.82
N ALA A 52 9.71 -3.54 20.15
CA ALA A 52 9.07 -2.59 21.08
C ALA A 52 7.54 -2.50 20.86
N ASP A 53 6.88 -3.64 20.69
CA ASP A 53 5.45 -3.80 20.36
C ASP A 53 4.98 -3.24 19.00
N LEU A 54 5.88 -2.67 18.21
CA LEU A 54 5.62 -2.18 16.86
C LEU A 54 5.87 -3.28 15.81
N PRO A 55 4.99 -3.48 14.82
CA PRO A 55 5.17 -4.49 13.77
C PRO A 55 6.37 -4.17 12.87
N VAL A 56 7.27 -5.14 12.67
CA VAL A 56 8.53 -5.03 11.89
C VAL A 56 8.31 -5.31 10.40
N LEU A 57 7.29 -6.10 10.05
CA LEU A 57 6.83 -6.25 8.66
C LEU A 57 5.72 -5.24 8.42
N THR A 58 6.11 -3.97 8.26
CA THR A 58 5.16 -2.89 7.93
C THR A 58 4.96 -2.85 6.42
N ALA A 59 3.71 -2.70 5.97
CA ALA A 59 3.48 -2.22 4.62
C ALA A 59 4.26 -0.90 4.46
N GLN A 60 5.07 -0.78 3.41
CA GLN A 60 5.84 0.44 3.20
C GLN A 60 4.90 1.57 2.82
N VAL A 61 5.03 2.70 3.49
CA VAL A 61 4.32 3.92 3.11
C VAL A 61 5.05 4.49 1.90
N LEU A 62 4.39 4.48 0.74
CA LEU A 62 4.80 5.24 -0.42
C LEU A 62 4.06 6.57 -0.36
N ALA A 63 4.78 7.63 0.00
CA ALA A 63 4.22 8.98 0.10
C ALA A 63 5.04 9.96 -0.73
N GLY A 64 4.38 11.03 -1.17
CA GLY A 64 5.01 12.06 -1.95
C GLY A 64 4.13 13.29 -2.13
N ASN A 65 4.68 14.25 -2.88
CA ASN A 65 4.01 15.48 -3.28
C ASN A 65 4.17 15.64 -4.79
N SER A 66 3.10 15.94 -5.54
CA SER A 66 3.18 16.07 -7.00
C SER A 66 4.09 17.20 -7.51
N GLY A 67 4.51 18.12 -6.64
CA GLY A 67 5.28 19.31 -7.00
C GLY A 67 4.42 20.47 -7.49
N SER A 68 5.07 21.56 -7.92
CA SER A 68 4.42 22.81 -8.33
C SER A 68 3.77 22.77 -9.72
N GLY A 69 3.88 21.65 -10.45
CA GLY A 69 3.21 21.47 -11.74
C GLY A 69 1.69 21.53 -11.58
N ALA A 70 1.06 22.51 -12.21
CA ALA A 70 -0.38 22.74 -12.06
C ALA A 70 -1.23 21.74 -12.85
N VAL A 71 -2.30 21.28 -12.21
CA VAL A 71 -3.42 20.56 -12.84
C VAL A 71 -4.53 21.56 -13.07
N ALA A 72 -4.78 21.90 -14.34
CA ALA A 72 -5.81 22.85 -14.72
C ALA A 72 -7.22 22.26 -14.59
N ALA A 73 -8.22 23.15 -14.52
CA ALA A 73 -9.63 22.80 -14.57
C ALA A 73 -9.96 21.93 -15.79
N GLY A 74 -10.78 20.90 -15.62
CA GLY A 74 -11.17 20.00 -16.71
C GLY A 74 -10.06 19.08 -17.24
N ALA A 75 -8.84 19.15 -16.70
CA ALA A 75 -7.72 18.37 -17.19
C ALA A 75 -7.70 16.96 -16.61
N THR A 76 -7.23 16.01 -17.43
CA THR A 76 -6.67 14.75 -16.92
C THR A 76 -5.15 14.86 -16.92
N ARG A 77 -4.52 14.57 -15.79
CA ARG A 77 -3.07 14.57 -15.63
C ARG A 77 -2.63 13.34 -14.86
N TYR A 78 -1.34 13.05 -14.95
CA TYR A 78 -0.70 11.94 -14.26
C TYR A 78 0.45 12.46 -13.42
N PHE A 79 0.69 11.89 -12.25
CA PHE A 79 1.74 12.35 -11.37
C PHE A 79 2.33 11.23 -10.51
N THR A 80 3.57 11.46 -10.09
CA THR A 80 4.26 10.74 -9.02
C THR A 80 4.93 11.79 -8.11
N ASN A 81 6.06 11.49 -7.47
CA ASN A 81 6.72 12.45 -6.62
C ASN A 81 7.42 13.54 -7.44
N ALA A 82 7.09 14.79 -7.16
CA ALA A 82 7.62 16.03 -7.75
C ALA A 82 7.51 16.12 -9.28
N LEU A 83 6.58 15.37 -9.89
CA LEU A 83 6.45 15.29 -11.33
C LEU A 83 4.99 15.13 -11.75
N VAL A 84 4.54 15.98 -12.69
CA VAL A 84 3.20 15.97 -13.30
C VAL A 84 3.34 15.99 -14.81
N GLY A 85 2.64 15.08 -15.50
CA GLY A 85 2.71 14.89 -16.94
C GLY A 85 1.34 14.82 -17.62
N GLY A 86 1.34 14.99 -18.94
CA GLY A 86 0.14 14.82 -19.79
C GLY A 86 -0.16 13.36 -20.12
N HIS A 87 0.86 12.50 -20.07
CA HIS A 87 0.75 11.07 -20.34
C HIS A 87 1.39 10.24 -19.22
N PRO A 88 0.86 9.04 -18.89
CA PRO A 88 1.42 8.21 -17.82
C PRO A 88 2.91 7.87 -18.00
N SER A 89 3.37 7.69 -19.24
CA SER A 89 4.76 7.34 -19.54
C SER A 89 5.76 8.44 -19.16
N GLU A 90 5.31 9.68 -19.02
CA GLU A 90 6.16 10.80 -18.59
C GLU A 90 6.51 10.70 -17.11
N VAL A 91 5.70 10.00 -16.29
CA VAL A 91 5.77 10.10 -14.83
C VAL A 91 5.90 8.77 -14.10
N TYR A 92 5.79 7.64 -14.81
CA TYR A 92 5.79 6.32 -14.18
C TYR A 92 6.95 6.08 -13.23
N ALA A 93 6.63 5.50 -12.08
CA ALA A 93 7.59 4.84 -11.21
C ALA A 93 7.47 3.32 -11.37
N ALA A 94 8.58 2.60 -11.23
CA ALA A 94 8.57 1.15 -11.20
C ALA A 94 7.88 0.64 -9.93
N ALA A 95 7.10 -0.44 -10.03
CA ALA A 95 6.64 -1.18 -8.86
C ALA A 95 7.81 -1.90 -8.17
N GLY A 96 8.75 -2.44 -8.96
CA GLY A 96 10.04 -2.96 -8.51
C GLY A 96 9.96 -4.31 -7.77
N ARG A 97 8.78 -4.71 -7.28
CA ARG A 97 8.52 -5.98 -6.61
C ARG A 97 7.05 -6.35 -6.73
N ARG A 98 6.74 -7.65 -6.69
CA ARG A 98 5.35 -8.11 -6.64
C ARG A 98 4.74 -7.73 -5.29
N GLY A 99 3.62 -7.01 -5.30
CA GLY A 99 2.97 -6.57 -4.09
C GLY A 99 1.63 -5.91 -4.30
N ARG A 100 0.92 -5.64 -3.20
CA ARG A 100 -0.39 -5.01 -3.19
C ARG A 100 -0.28 -3.56 -2.75
N PHE A 101 -0.75 -2.65 -3.60
CA PHE A 101 -1.04 -1.27 -3.23
C PHE A 101 -2.44 -1.17 -2.63
N ARG A 102 -2.60 -0.39 -1.57
CA ARG A 102 -3.89 -0.13 -0.89
C ARG A 102 -3.83 1.16 -0.08
N ASP A 103 -4.97 1.52 0.51
CA ASP A 103 -5.10 2.64 1.45
C ASP A 103 -4.64 3.98 0.83
N LEU A 104 -5.13 4.29 -0.38
CA LEU A 104 -4.83 5.54 -1.08
C LEU A 104 -5.38 6.71 -0.28
N ARG A 105 -4.53 7.70 -0.02
CA ARG A 105 -4.91 8.97 0.60
C ARG A 105 -4.38 10.10 -0.24
N VAL A 106 -5.19 11.12 -0.44
CA VAL A 106 -4.82 12.31 -1.20
C VAL A 106 -5.25 13.56 -0.46
N VAL A 107 -4.38 14.56 -0.43
CA VAL A 107 -4.67 15.90 0.08
C VAL A 107 -4.21 16.94 -0.94
N THR A 108 -5.04 17.96 -1.14
CA THR A 108 -4.80 19.08 -2.06
C THR A 108 -4.71 20.39 -1.27
N GLN A 109 -4.28 21.48 -1.91
CA GLN A 109 -4.09 22.77 -1.21
C GLN A 109 -5.40 23.44 -0.77
N GLY A 110 -6.54 23.02 -1.33
CA GLY A 110 -7.86 23.55 -1.01
C GLY A 110 -8.95 22.61 -1.52
N ALA A 111 -10.22 22.97 -1.38
CA ALA A 111 -11.33 22.18 -1.89
C ALA A 111 -11.61 22.49 -3.38
N PRO A 112 -12.18 21.57 -4.16
CA PRO A 112 -12.51 21.80 -5.56
C PRO A 112 -13.67 22.80 -5.77
N GLY A 113 -14.47 23.08 -4.73
CA GLY A 113 -15.58 24.01 -4.79
C GLY A 113 -16.93 23.35 -5.11
N ASP A 114 -18.01 24.11 -4.98
CA ASP A 114 -19.38 23.58 -5.07
C ASP A 114 -19.69 22.97 -6.44
N GLY A 115 -20.20 21.73 -6.42
CA GLY A 115 -20.48 20.96 -7.64
C GLY A 115 -19.24 20.53 -8.43
N GLN A 116 -18.04 20.71 -7.88
CA GLN A 116 -16.77 20.34 -8.52
C GLN A 116 -16.08 19.19 -7.79
N SER A 117 -15.15 18.53 -8.48
CA SER A 117 -14.39 17.41 -7.93
C SER A 117 -13.01 17.23 -8.57
N TRP A 118 -12.13 16.58 -7.81
CA TRP A 118 -10.94 15.92 -8.33
C TRP A 118 -11.02 14.43 -7.98
N THR A 119 -10.98 13.58 -9.01
CA THR A 119 -10.93 12.13 -8.83
C THR A 119 -9.51 11.65 -9.03
N PHE A 120 -9.01 10.88 -8.06
CA PHE A 120 -7.66 10.32 -8.05
C PHE A 120 -7.73 8.81 -8.18
N THR A 121 -6.93 8.24 -9.09
CA THR A 121 -6.92 6.80 -9.33
C THR A 121 -5.49 6.31 -9.47
N LEU A 122 -5.13 5.22 -8.79
CA LEU A 122 -3.87 4.54 -9.04
C LEU A 122 -3.93 3.86 -10.41
N GLN A 123 -2.97 4.18 -11.27
CA GLN A 123 -2.78 3.55 -12.57
C GLN A 123 -1.82 2.37 -12.44
N LYS A 124 -2.19 1.24 -13.06
CA LYS A 124 -1.32 0.09 -13.30
C LYS A 124 -1.01 0.05 -14.78
N LEU A 125 0.25 0.35 -15.15
CA LEU A 125 0.57 0.64 -16.54
C LEU A 125 -0.44 1.68 -17.06
N PHE A 126 -1.09 1.46 -18.19
CA PHE A 126 -2.01 2.41 -18.82
C PHE A 126 -3.48 2.20 -18.40
N ALA A 127 -3.74 1.39 -17.36
CA ALA A 127 -5.08 1.02 -16.93
C ALA A 127 -5.39 1.54 -15.52
N ASP A 128 -6.64 1.96 -15.32
CA ASP A 128 -7.13 2.29 -13.98
C ASP A 128 -7.21 1.04 -13.11
N THR A 129 -6.83 1.19 -11.84
CA THR A 129 -7.11 0.18 -10.82
C THR A 129 -8.39 0.55 -10.06
N PRO A 130 -8.95 -0.37 -9.26
CA PRO A 130 -10.06 -0.05 -8.36
C PRO A 130 -9.68 0.93 -7.22
N LEU A 131 -8.40 1.22 -7.01
CA LEU A 131 -7.94 2.10 -5.93
C LEU A 131 -8.13 3.56 -6.33
N THR A 132 -9.25 4.15 -5.90
CA THR A 132 -9.73 5.46 -6.37
C THR A 132 -10.45 6.24 -5.27
N CYS A 133 -10.19 7.53 -5.17
CA CYS A 133 -10.89 8.41 -4.24
C CYS A 133 -11.20 9.77 -4.87
N THR A 134 -12.27 10.43 -4.44
CA THR A 134 -12.72 11.70 -4.98
C THR A 134 -12.83 12.75 -3.88
N ILE A 135 -12.21 13.90 -4.09
CA ILE A 135 -12.46 15.12 -3.31
C ILE A 135 -13.58 15.87 -4.03
N SER A 136 -14.65 16.26 -3.33
CA SER A 136 -15.82 16.92 -3.90
C SER A 136 -16.32 18.07 -3.04
N GLY A 137 -16.91 19.08 -3.69
CA GLY A 137 -17.53 20.22 -3.00
C GLY A 137 -16.52 21.20 -2.40
N ALA A 138 -17.01 22.16 -1.61
CA ALA A 138 -16.16 23.17 -0.96
C ALA A 138 -15.68 22.78 0.45
N GLY A 139 -16.17 21.68 1.04
CA GLY A 139 -15.99 21.38 2.47
C GLY A 139 -14.74 20.55 2.84
N SER A 140 -14.05 19.95 1.87
CA SER A 140 -12.86 19.11 2.13
C SER A 140 -11.82 19.27 1.04
N ASN A 141 -10.55 19.20 1.43
CA ASN A 141 -9.39 19.13 0.53
C ASN A 141 -8.70 17.75 0.57
N ALA A 142 -9.33 16.75 1.19
CA ALA A 142 -8.77 15.42 1.37
C ALA A 142 -9.79 14.32 1.06
N ALA A 143 -9.30 13.21 0.53
CA ALA A 143 -10.08 11.99 0.29
C ALA A 143 -9.19 10.75 0.48
N ALA A 144 -9.83 9.60 0.69
CA ALA A 144 -9.13 8.33 0.81
C ALA A 144 -9.97 7.16 0.29
N ASP A 145 -9.28 6.14 -0.21
CA ASP A 145 -9.81 4.81 -0.47
C ASP A 145 -9.10 3.83 0.47
N LEU A 146 -9.81 3.40 1.50
CA LEU A 146 -9.32 2.48 2.54
C LEU A 146 -9.88 1.05 2.36
N VAL A 147 -10.55 0.79 1.25
CA VAL A 147 -11.30 -0.45 1.01
C VAL A 147 -10.63 -1.26 -0.09
N ASN A 148 -10.28 -0.60 -1.20
CA ASN A 148 -9.76 -1.29 -2.36
C ASN A 148 -8.24 -1.53 -2.28
N GLY A 149 -7.76 -2.34 -3.21
CA GLY A 149 -6.33 -2.53 -3.43
C GLY A 149 -6.07 -3.15 -4.80
N ALA A 150 -4.82 -3.07 -5.24
CA ALA A 150 -4.41 -3.57 -6.55
C ALA A 150 -3.07 -4.29 -6.45
N VAL A 151 -2.98 -5.48 -7.04
CA VAL A 151 -1.75 -6.27 -7.10
C VAL A 151 -0.95 -5.88 -8.34
N PHE A 152 0.33 -5.62 -8.11
CA PHE A 152 1.33 -5.31 -9.12
C PHE A 152 2.37 -6.43 -9.13
N GLU A 153 2.86 -6.75 -10.31
CA GLU A 153 4.03 -7.59 -10.54
C GLU A 153 5.30 -6.73 -10.55
N GLY A 154 6.48 -7.32 -10.35
CA GLY A 154 7.73 -6.56 -10.26
C GLY A 154 8.06 -5.74 -11.52
N SER A 155 7.60 -6.18 -12.69
CA SER A 155 7.76 -5.49 -13.97
C SER A 155 6.74 -4.38 -14.23
N ASP A 156 5.72 -4.26 -13.39
CA ASP A 156 4.69 -3.23 -13.57
C ASP A 156 5.20 -1.84 -13.20
N ARG A 157 4.47 -0.82 -13.66
CA ARG A 157 4.73 0.59 -13.37
C ARG A 157 3.46 1.25 -12.85
N TRP A 158 3.62 2.26 -11.99
CA TRP A 158 2.53 2.98 -11.38
C TRP A 158 2.69 4.49 -11.51
N CYS A 159 1.55 5.18 -11.52
CA CYS A 159 1.42 6.60 -11.26
C CYS A 159 0.03 6.87 -10.69
N LEU A 160 -0.22 8.08 -10.18
CA LEU A 160 -1.57 8.53 -9.86
C LEU A 160 -2.12 9.32 -11.05
N LYS A 161 -3.36 9.05 -11.42
CA LYS A 161 -4.15 9.86 -12.35
C LYS A 161 -5.02 10.81 -11.54
N ILE A 162 -5.10 12.06 -11.95
CA ILE A 162 -6.10 13.02 -11.51
C ILE A 162 -6.99 13.39 -12.69
N VAL A 163 -8.30 13.34 -12.49
CA VAL A 163 -9.31 13.90 -13.39
C VAL A 163 -9.97 15.06 -12.67
N SER A 164 -9.77 16.27 -13.18
CA SER A 164 -10.36 17.50 -12.65
C SER A 164 -11.69 17.79 -13.36
N SER A 165 -12.73 18.12 -12.60
CA SER A 165 -13.97 18.63 -13.19
C SER A 165 -13.74 20.01 -13.83
N ARG A 166 -14.61 20.39 -14.78
CA ARG A 166 -14.42 21.56 -15.65
C ARG A 166 -14.41 22.90 -14.91
N GLY A 167 -15.09 22.99 -13.76
CA GLY A 167 -15.15 24.22 -12.96
C GLY A 167 -14.28 24.19 -11.70
N ALA A 168 -13.53 23.10 -11.44
CA ALA A 168 -12.63 23.06 -10.29
C ALA A 168 -11.47 24.05 -10.49
N PRO A 169 -11.00 24.73 -9.44
CA PRO A 169 -9.82 25.57 -9.54
C PRO A 169 -8.59 24.73 -9.91
N ALA A 170 -7.58 25.37 -10.48
CA ALA A 170 -6.30 24.71 -10.68
C ALA A 170 -5.71 24.29 -9.33
N THR A 171 -5.08 23.12 -9.27
CA THR A 171 -4.43 22.61 -8.07
C THR A 171 -3.00 22.17 -8.36
N SER A 172 -2.18 22.13 -7.34
CA SER A 172 -0.79 21.67 -7.41
C SER A 172 -0.38 21.14 -6.04
N ASN A 173 0.87 20.71 -5.90
CA ASN A 173 1.43 20.24 -4.64
C ASN A 173 0.58 19.16 -3.95
N ILE A 174 0.03 18.25 -4.75
CA ILE A 174 -0.91 17.22 -4.32
C ILE A 174 -0.15 16.21 -3.48
N LEU A 175 -0.46 16.13 -2.20
CA LEU A 175 0.09 15.14 -1.29
C LEU A 175 -0.62 13.81 -1.50
N PHE A 176 0.13 12.73 -1.54
CA PHE A 176 -0.42 11.39 -1.60
C PHE A 176 0.30 10.44 -0.66
N SER A 177 -0.41 9.41 -0.20
CA SER A 177 0.20 8.23 0.39
C SER A 177 -0.56 6.97 0.01
N LEU A 178 0.18 5.86 -0.04
CA LEU A 178 -0.26 4.51 -0.34
C LEU A 178 0.47 3.56 0.60
N LEU A 179 -0.15 2.44 0.95
CA LEU A 179 0.55 1.32 1.55
C LEU A 179 0.91 0.30 0.47
N PHE A 180 2.15 -0.19 0.52
CA PHE A 180 2.62 -1.30 -0.31
C PHE A 180 2.98 -2.50 0.57
N GLU A 181 2.38 -3.65 0.27
CA GLU A 181 2.65 -4.92 0.93
C GLU A 181 3.26 -5.90 -0.07
N ALA A 182 4.48 -6.39 0.20
CA ALA A 182 5.14 -7.39 -0.63
C ALA A 182 4.38 -8.74 -0.57
N LEU A 183 4.28 -9.45 -1.70
CA LEU A 183 3.50 -10.70 -1.81
C LEU A 183 4.34 -11.91 -2.28
N ASP A 184 5.65 -11.76 -2.37
CA ASP A 184 6.63 -12.76 -2.84
C ASP A 184 7.33 -13.52 -1.72
#